data_AF-A0A2H0MX03-F1
#
_entry.id   AF-A0A2H0MX03-F1
#
_cell.length_a   1.000
_cell.length_b   1.000
_cell.length_c   1.000
_cell.angle_alpha   90.00
_cell.angle_beta   90.00
_cell.angle_gamma   90.00
#
_symmetry.space_group_name_H-M   'P 1'
#
loop_
_entity.id
_entity.type
_entity.pdbx_description
1 polymer ?
#
loop_
_entity_poly.entity_id
_entity_poly.type
_entity_poly.pdbx_seq_one_letter_code
_entity_poly.pdbx_strand_id
1 'polypeptide(L)'
;MLKTIIAAVLLVLGACAGINHLPEGDSPGAQLVREKCTVCHGQPHPTRHTAPEWGHYIALMETHMKTKGIAFSSEEKEIVLDYLQRNASK
;
A
#
# COMPACT_ATOMS: atom_id res chain seq x y z
N MET A 1 15.42 -11.18 37.71
CA MET A 1 14.31 -12.06 37.30
C MET A 1 13.01 -11.31 37.05
N LEU A 2 12.64 -10.29 37.83
CA LEU A 2 11.45 -9.44 37.54
C LEU A 2 11.63 -8.53 36.30
N LYS A 3 12.84 -8.00 36.08
CA LYS A 3 13.17 -7.17 34.89
C LYS A 3 13.11 -7.92 33.56
N THR A 4 13.41 -9.22 33.55
CA THR A 4 13.33 -10.09 32.36
C THR A 4 11.90 -10.43 31.98
N ILE A 5 10.97 -10.46 32.95
CA ILE A 5 9.54 -10.69 32.72
C ILE A 5 8.89 -9.45 32.07
N ILE A 6 9.29 -8.24 32.48
CA ILE A 6 8.77 -6.98 31.90
C ILE A 6 9.16 -6.84 30.41
N ALA A 7 10.39 -7.22 30.05
CA ALA A 7 10.83 -7.21 28.66
C ALA A 7 10.07 -8.23 27.78
N ALA A 8 9.72 -9.38 28.34
CA ALA A 8 8.95 -10.41 27.63
C ALA A 8 7.49 -10.01 27.39
N VAL A 9 6.86 -9.26 28.31
CA VAL A 9 5.47 -8.79 28.16
C VAL A 9 5.34 -7.70 27.09
N LEU A 10 6.36 -6.85 26.91
CA LEU A 10 6.37 -5.80 25.88
C LEU A 10 6.51 -6.36 24.45
N LEU A 11 7.05 -7.57 24.29
CA LEU A 11 7.22 -8.22 22.98
C LEU A 11 5.95 -8.91 22.47
N VAL A 12 4.99 -9.23 23.34
CA VAL A 12 3.79 -10.01 22.98
C VAL A 12 2.64 -9.13 22.48
N LEU A 13 2.61 -7.83 22.80
CA LEU A 13 1.50 -6.93 22.49
C LEU A 13 1.63 -6.17 21.15
N GLY A 14 2.75 -6.32 20.43
CA GLY A 14 3.00 -5.60 19.17
C GLY A 14 2.58 -6.34 17.89
N ALA A 15 2.20 -7.62 17.98
CA ALA A 15 2.07 -8.49 16.81
C ALA A 15 0.75 -8.34 16.01
N CYS A 16 -0.18 -7.50 16.46
CA CYS A 16 -1.47 -7.28 15.77
C CYS A 16 -1.48 -6.05 14.84
N ALA A 17 -0.35 -5.34 14.70
CA ALA A 17 -0.22 -4.35 13.64
C ALA A 17 -0.11 -5.10 12.30
N GLY A 18 -1.26 -5.36 11.67
CA GLY A 18 -1.36 -6.05 10.39
C GLY A 18 -0.49 -5.37 9.34
N ILE A 19 0.69 -5.93 9.12
CA ILE A 19 1.50 -5.63 7.95
C ILE A 19 0.71 -6.22 6.78
N ASN A 20 -0.09 -5.39 6.11
CA ASN A 20 -0.68 -5.74 4.81
C ASN A 20 0.49 -5.89 3.83
N HIS A 21 1.10 -7.08 3.83
CA HIS A 21 2.25 -7.38 3.00
C HIS A 21 1.85 -7.26 1.54
N LEU A 22 2.48 -6.35 0.82
CA LEU A 22 2.32 -6.21 -0.61
C LEU A 22 3.01 -7.37 -1.33
N PRO A 23 2.36 -8.07 -2.27
CA PRO A 23 3.05 -9.03 -3.12
C PRO A 23 4.22 -8.35 -3.82
N GLU A 24 5.34 -9.04 -4.00
CA GLU A 24 6.56 -8.45 -4.57
C GLU A 24 6.96 -7.13 -3.89
N GLY A 25 7.04 -7.17 -2.56
CA GLY A 25 7.20 -6.00 -1.71
C GLY A 25 8.40 -5.11 -2.05
N ASP A 26 9.45 -5.68 -2.63
CA ASP A 26 10.66 -4.94 -3.03
C ASP A 26 10.59 -4.38 -4.47
N SER A 27 9.53 -4.68 -5.23
CA SER A 27 9.36 -4.15 -6.57
C SER A 27 9.18 -2.62 -6.57
N PRO A 28 9.56 -1.92 -7.66
CA PRO A 28 9.32 -0.49 -7.79
C PRO A 28 7.85 -0.08 -7.58
N GLY A 29 6.91 -0.89 -8.08
CA GLY A 29 5.48 -0.64 -7.91
C GLY A 29 5.00 -0.77 -6.46
N ALA A 30 5.47 -1.77 -5.72
CA ALA A 30 5.15 -1.90 -4.31
C ALA A 30 5.74 -0.76 -3.47
N GLN A 31 6.95 -0.28 -3.80
CA GLN A 31 7.56 0.90 -3.17
C GLN A 31 6.74 2.16 -3.46
N LEU A 32 6.39 2.42 -4.72
CA LEU A 32 5.56 3.57 -5.09
C LEU A 32 4.16 3.54 -4.46
N VAL A 33 3.52 2.38 -4.34
CA VAL A 33 2.24 2.25 -3.62
C VAL A 33 2.39 2.68 -2.16
N ARG A 34 3.48 2.28 -1.48
CA ARG A 34 3.75 2.72 -0.11
C ARG A 34 3.96 4.22 -0.02
N GLU A 35 4.71 4.81 -0.95
CA GLU A 35 5.05 6.23 -0.93
C GLU A 35 3.88 7.14 -1.31
N LYS A 36 3.11 6.78 -2.35
CA LYS A 36 2.09 7.66 -2.94
C LYS A 36 0.68 7.36 -2.44
N CYS A 37 0.34 6.09 -2.23
CA CYS A 37 -1.05 5.68 -1.96
C CYS A 37 -1.39 5.59 -0.46
N THR A 38 -0.43 5.87 0.43
CA THR A 38 -0.65 5.88 1.90
C THR A 38 -0.71 7.27 2.51
N VAL A 39 -0.52 8.33 1.70
CA VAL A 39 -0.47 9.73 2.16
C VAL A 39 -1.80 10.18 2.76
N CYS A 40 -2.92 9.70 2.22
CA CYS A 40 -4.27 10.16 2.61
C CYS A 40 -5.06 9.12 3.43
N HIS A 41 -4.84 7.82 3.20
CA HIS A 41 -5.58 6.72 3.84
C HIS A 41 -4.74 5.44 3.84
N GLY A 42 -5.28 4.35 4.39
CA GLY A 42 -4.59 3.05 4.47
C GLY A 42 -4.15 2.49 3.11
N GLN A 43 -3.08 1.70 3.15
CA GLN A 43 -2.45 1.09 1.97
C GLN A 43 -3.45 0.19 1.21
N PRO A 44 -3.63 0.38 -0.11
CA PRO A 44 -4.42 -0.53 -0.92
C PRO A 44 -3.71 -1.89 -1.06
N HIS A 45 -4.42 -2.99 -0.83
CA HIS A 45 -3.94 -4.33 -1.19
C HIS A 45 -4.40 -4.67 -2.62
N PRO A 46 -3.53 -5.18 -3.52
CA PRO A 46 -3.88 -5.45 -4.91
C PRO A 46 -5.10 -6.35 -5.10
N THR A 47 -5.32 -7.33 -4.20
CA THR A 47 -6.47 -8.25 -4.29
C THR A 47 -7.81 -7.66 -3.87
N ARG A 48 -7.89 -6.36 -3.55
CA ARG A 48 -9.15 -5.68 -3.20
C ARG A 48 -10.06 -5.46 -4.40
N HIS A 49 -9.48 -5.43 -5.59
CA HIS A 49 -10.17 -5.19 -6.85
C HIS A 49 -9.59 -6.10 -7.94
N THR A 50 -10.36 -6.30 -9.00
CA THR A 50 -9.93 -6.95 -10.24
C THR A 50 -9.03 -6.02 -11.05
N ALA A 51 -8.26 -6.57 -12.00
CA ALA A 51 -7.37 -5.77 -12.85
C ALA A 51 -8.09 -4.64 -13.63
N PRO A 52 -9.28 -4.85 -14.22
CA PRO A 52 -10.03 -3.77 -14.88
C PRO A 52 -10.47 -2.67 -13.90
N GLU A 53 -10.92 -3.04 -12.69
CA GLU A 53 -11.37 -2.09 -11.68
C GLU A 53 -10.25 -1.17 -11.18
N TRP A 54 -9.01 -1.69 -11.07
CA TRP A 54 -7.87 -0.86 -10.68
C TRP A 54 -7.62 0.32 -11.61
N GLY A 55 -7.87 0.18 -12.91
CA GLY A 55 -7.77 1.28 -13.86
C GLY A 55 -8.71 2.44 -13.50
N HIS A 56 -9.95 2.12 -13.12
CA HIS A 56 -10.92 3.10 -12.67
C HIS A 56 -10.48 3.80 -11.37
N TYR A 57 -10.08 3.03 -10.35
CA TYR A 57 -9.70 3.59 -9.06
C TYR A 57 -8.43 4.44 -9.12
N ILE A 58 -7.44 4.07 -9.94
CA ILE A 58 -6.22 4.88 -10.10
C ILE A 58 -6.54 6.21 -10.78
N ALA A 59 -7.41 6.25 -11.78
CA ALA A 59 -7.86 7.52 -12.38
C ALA A 59 -8.63 8.41 -11.38
N LEU A 60 -9.45 7.80 -10.53
CA LEU A 60 -10.15 8.51 -9.46
C LEU A 60 -9.16 9.09 -8.42
N MET A 61 -8.18 8.28 -7.98
CA MET A 61 -7.19 8.71 -7.00
C MET A 61 -6.26 9.79 -7.55
N GLU A 62 -5.86 9.71 -8.83
CA GLU A 62 -5.10 10.79 -9.49
C GLU A 62 -5.84 12.13 -9.40
N THR A 63 -7.15 12.13 -9.64
CA THR A 63 -7.98 13.34 -9.51
C THR A 63 -7.96 13.86 -8.07
N HIS A 64 -8.10 12.99 -7.07
CA HIS A 64 -8.03 13.38 -5.66
C HIS A 64 -6.63 13.90 -5.27
N MET A 65 -5.57 13.22 -5.68
CA MET A 65 -4.19 13.60 -5.43
C MET A 65 -3.89 14.99 -6.00
N LYS A 66 -4.37 15.27 -7.22
CA LYS A 66 -4.26 16.60 -7.84
C LYS A 66 -4.94 17.69 -6.99
N THR A 67 -6.15 17.45 -6.49
CA THR A 67 -6.85 18.42 -5.63
C THR A 67 -6.15 18.67 -4.29
N LYS A 68 -5.33 17.72 -3.83
CA LYS A 68 -4.52 17.83 -2.62
C LYS A 68 -3.08 18.32 -2.88
N GLY A 69 -2.73 18.63 -4.13
CA GLY A 69 -1.38 19.06 -4.51
C GLY A 69 -0.32 17.97 -4.37
N ILE A 70 -0.71 16.70 -4.40
CA ILE A 70 0.22 15.57 -4.33
C ILE A 70 0.71 15.26 -5.75
N ALA A 71 2.02 15.30 -5.94
CA ALA A 71 2.65 14.95 -7.21
C ALA A 71 2.52 13.45 -7.48
N PHE A 72 1.89 13.12 -8.61
CA PHE A 72 1.78 11.76 -9.13
C PHE A 72 1.98 11.82 -10.64
N SER A 73 3.19 11.52 -11.11
CA SER A 73 3.53 11.63 -12.53
C SER A 73 2.85 10.53 -13.34
N SER A 74 2.74 10.72 -14.66
CA SER A 74 2.20 9.69 -15.56
C SER A 74 3.01 8.38 -15.49
N GLU A 75 4.33 8.47 -15.30
CA GLU A 75 5.23 7.31 -15.15
C GLU A 75 4.97 6.59 -13.81
N GLU A 76 4.88 7.33 -12.69
CA GLU A 76 4.55 6.76 -11.39
C GLU A 76 3.17 6.07 -11.43
N LYS A 77 2.20 6.69 -12.13
CA LYS A 77 0.87 6.13 -12.34
C LYS A 77 0.90 4.82 -13.12
N GLU A 78 1.67 4.75 -14.20
CA GLU A 78 1.81 3.55 -15.01
C GLU A 78 2.43 2.41 -14.20
N ILE A 79 3.51 2.68 -13.45
CA ILE A 79 4.18 1.69 -12.61
C ILE A 79 3.24 1.17 -11.50
N VAL A 80 2.50 2.07 -10.85
CA VAL A 80 1.52 1.70 -9.80
C VAL A 80 0.37 0.89 -10.40
N LEU A 81 -0.15 1.30 -11.56
CA LEU A 81 -1.26 0.61 -12.20
C LEU A 81 -0.87 -0.80 -12.66
N ASP A 82 0.26 -0.96 -13.35
CA ASP A 82 0.80 -2.26 -13.73
C ASP A 82 0.91 -3.19 -12.52
N TYR A 83 1.53 -2.69 -11.45
CA TYR A 83 1.71 -3.44 -10.21
C TYR A 83 0.39 -3.91 -9.58
N LEU A 84 -0.62 -3.03 -9.51
CA LEU A 84 -1.91 -3.36 -8.94
C LEU A 84 -2.67 -4.37 -9.82
N GLN A 85 -2.59 -4.23 -11.15
CA GLN A 85 -3.28 -5.10 -12.09
C GLN A 85 -2.70 -6.51 -12.14
N ARG A 86 -1.38 -6.66 -12.20
CA ARG A 86 -0.73 -7.98 -12.26
C ARG A 86 -0.83 -8.77 -10.95
N ASN A 87 -1.14 -8.09 -9.84
CA ASN A 87 -1.38 -8.68 -8.51
C ASN A 87 -2.86 -8.65 -8.10
N ALA A 88 -3.76 -8.29 -9.01
CA ALA A 88 -5.18 -8.11 -8.72
C ALA A 88 -5.87 -9.42 -8.29
N SER A 89 -7.11 -9.30 -7.79
CA SER A 89 -7.95 -10.48 -7.68
C SER A 89 -8.20 -11.08 -9.06
N LYS A 90 -8.36 -12.40 -9.10
CA LYS A 90 -8.76 -13.13 -10.31
C LYS A 90 -10.15 -12.72 -10.77
#